data_AF-A0A3B9KXI6-F1
#
_entry.id   AF-A0A3B9KXI6-F1
#
_cell.length_a   1.000
_cell.length_b   1.000
_cell.length_c   1.000
_cell.angle_alpha   90.00
_cell.angle_beta   90.00
_cell.angle_gamma   90.00
#
_symmetry.space_group_name_H-M   'P 1'
#
loop_
_entity.id
_entity.type
_entity.pdbx_description
1 polymer ?
#
loop_
_entity_poly.entity_id
_entity_poly.type
_entity_poly.pdbx_seq_one_letter_code
_entity_poly.pdbx_strand_id
1 'polypeptide(L)'
;AGRLPEHLIRENDAFLPKMIGFDPPGGIYTHIVGIDLVRTGPNEFFVLEDNARTPSGVSYMLENRETMLKMFPELFAQVPVQRVSGYPMALRRSLERSAPQSSADRPTVAVLTPGIHNSAYFEHAFLADQMGVELVEGHDLRVVDGRVAMRTTQGYEPIDVLYRRVDDDFLDPLNFRPDSMLGVAGIFDVYRAGGITIANAPGTGISDDKAIYSYMPEIVEFYTGQAPLLKNVPTWRCAEPDALAYVLEHLEELVVKEVHGSGGYGMLVGPAASKREIAAFRRKLTAKPANYIAQP
;
A
#
# COMPACT_ATOMS: atom_id res chain seq x y z
N ALA A 1 1.26 23.70 -9.31
CA ALA A 1 0.15 24.00 -8.37
C ALA A 1 0.63 24.60 -7.04
N GLY A 2 1.86 24.35 -6.58
CA GLY A 2 2.39 24.96 -5.35
C GLY A 2 1.76 24.45 -4.04
N ARG A 3 1.03 23.33 -4.09
CA ARG A 3 0.34 22.73 -2.92
C ARG A 3 1.23 21.82 -2.09
N LEU A 4 2.17 21.14 -2.75
CA LEU A 4 3.16 20.26 -2.13
C LEU A 4 4.56 20.84 -2.39
N PRO A 5 5.43 20.88 -1.37
CA PRO A 5 6.84 21.19 -1.57
C PRO A 5 7.51 20.16 -2.49
N GLU A 6 8.25 20.64 -3.51
CA GLU A 6 8.87 19.77 -4.52
C GLU A 6 9.83 18.74 -3.91
N HIS A 7 10.60 19.13 -2.88
CA HIS A 7 11.58 18.26 -2.25
C HIS A 7 10.94 17.01 -1.62
N LEU A 8 9.69 17.10 -1.13
CA LEU A 8 8.96 15.94 -0.57
C LEU A 8 8.65 14.86 -1.61
N ILE A 9 8.70 15.20 -2.90
CA ILE A 9 8.52 14.24 -3.99
C ILE A 9 9.89 13.83 -4.53
N ARG A 10 10.74 14.82 -4.86
CA ARG A 10 12.02 14.58 -5.54
C ARG A 10 13.02 13.79 -4.68
N GLU A 11 12.99 13.97 -3.38
CA GLU A 11 13.94 13.35 -2.43
C GLU A 11 13.32 12.15 -1.71
N ASN A 12 12.12 11.72 -2.11
CA ASN A 12 11.44 10.59 -1.51
C ASN A 12 11.87 9.28 -2.17
N ASP A 13 12.38 8.34 -1.37
CA ASP A 13 12.79 7.02 -1.85
C ASP A 13 11.64 6.22 -2.49
N ALA A 14 10.39 6.51 -2.12
CA ALA A 14 9.20 5.86 -2.69
C ALA A 14 8.71 6.53 -3.99
N PHE A 15 9.25 7.70 -4.35
CA PHE A 15 9.01 8.28 -5.67
C PHE A 15 9.79 7.50 -6.71
N LEU A 16 9.11 7.05 -7.76
CA LEU A 16 9.71 6.26 -8.82
C LEU A 16 9.82 7.09 -10.11
N PRO A 17 10.99 7.70 -10.43
CA PRO A 17 11.16 8.52 -11.63
C PRO A 17 10.84 7.78 -12.93
N LYS A 18 10.99 6.45 -12.93
CA LYS A 18 10.64 5.60 -14.06
C LYS A 18 9.15 5.65 -14.40
N MET A 19 8.27 6.08 -13.50
CA MET A 19 6.84 6.22 -13.77
C MET A 19 6.44 7.59 -14.33
N ILE A 20 7.38 8.54 -14.49
CA ILE A 20 7.07 9.87 -15.04
C ILE A 20 6.61 9.75 -16.50
N GLY A 21 5.48 10.37 -16.80
CA GLY A 21 4.88 10.40 -18.14
C GLY A 21 4.29 9.07 -18.60
N PHE A 22 4.09 8.12 -17.67
CA PHE A 22 3.48 6.83 -17.95
C PHE A 22 2.18 6.67 -17.17
N ASP A 23 1.10 6.40 -17.90
CA ASP A 23 -0.21 6.06 -17.34
C ASP A 23 -0.37 4.54 -17.32
N PRO A 24 -0.60 3.91 -16.15
CA PRO A 24 -0.91 2.50 -16.04
C PRO A 24 -2.11 2.10 -16.91
N PRO A 25 -2.21 0.83 -17.36
CA PRO A 25 -3.45 0.34 -17.96
C PRO A 25 -4.67 0.66 -17.08
N GLY A 26 -5.71 1.24 -17.70
CA GLY A 26 -6.91 1.70 -17.00
C GLY A 26 -6.76 3.02 -16.21
N GLY A 27 -5.57 3.62 -16.18
CA GLY A 27 -5.29 4.85 -15.42
C GLY A 27 -5.33 4.66 -13.89
N ILE A 28 -5.25 3.41 -13.42
CA ILE A 28 -5.36 3.06 -12.00
C ILE A 28 -3.98 2.72 -11.46
N TYR A 29 -3.49 3.51 -10.50
CA TYR A 29 -2.27 3.21 -9.76
C TYR A 29 -2.56 2.29 -8.58
N THR A 30 -3.51 2.67 -7.73
CA THR A 30 -3.86 1.97 -6.49
C THR A 30 -5.16 1.19 -6.67
N HIS A 31 -5.04 -0.12 -6.96
CA HIS A 31 -6.18 -1.00 -7.18
C HIS A 31 -6.82 -1.42 -5.84
N ILE A 32 -5.99 -1.60 -4.81
CA ILE A 32 -6.40 -1.79 -3.43
C ILE A 32 -5.70 -0.75 -2.56
N VAL A 33 -6.44 -0.12 -1.65
CA VAL A 33 -5.88 0.77 -0.62
C VAL A 33 -6.46 0.35 0.73
N GLY A 34 -5.60 0.19 1.73
CA GLY A 34 -6.01 0.06 3.13
C GLY A 34 -6.08 1.44 3.77
N ILE A 35 -7.19 1.77 4.43
CA ILE A 35 -7.37 3.06 5.13
C ILE A 35 -7.54 2.76 6.62
N ASP A 36 -6.57 3.16 7.42
CA ASP A 36 -6.59 2.92 8.86
C ASP A 36 -7.41 4.01 9.55
N LEU A 37 -8.51 3.59 10.19
CA LEU A 37 -9.47 4.50 10.82
C LEU A 37 -9.48 4.32 12.34
N VAL A 38 -9.50 5.45 13.05
CA VAL A 38 -9.81 5.50 14.48
C VAL A 38 -11.09 6.27 14.71
N ARG A 39 -11.82 5.88 15.76
CA ARG A 39 -13.03 6.55 16.21
C ARG A 39 -12.81 7.13 17.61
N THR A 40 -12.86 8.45 17.73
CA THR A 40 -12.67 9.19 18.99
C THR A 40 -14.00 9.60 19.64
N GLY A 41 -15.10 9.53 18.89
CA GLY A 41 -16.44 9.85 19.38
C GLY A 41 -17.55 9.20 18.56
N PRO A 42 -18.82 9.37 18.93
CA PRO A 42 -19.94 8.70 18.26
C PRO A 42 -20.00 8.96 16.74
N ASN A 43 -19.66 10.15 16.28
CA ASN A 43 -19.67 10.48 14.84
C ASN A 43 -18.32 11.02 14.36
N GLU A 44 -17.25 10.71 15.09
CA GLU A 44 -15.93 11.27 14.84
C GLU A 44 -14.95 10.16 14.47
N PHE A 45 -14.54 10.18 13.20
CA PHE A 45 -13.58 9.25 12.62
C PHE A 45 -12.41 10.03 12.04
N PHE A 46 -11.21 9.51 12.27
CA PHE A 46 -9.98 10.04 11.69
C PHE A 46 -9.27 8.95 10.91
N VAL A 47 -8.73 9.32 9.76
CA VAL A 47 -7.71 8.53 9.08
C VAL A 47 -6.41 8.68 9.87
N LEU A 48 -5.72 7.57 10.12
CA LEU A 48 -4.38 7.54 10.70
C LEU A 48 -3.30 7.43 9.63
N GLU A 49 -3.53 6.54 8.66
CA GLU A 49 -2.56 6.14 7.66
C GLU A 49 -3.31 5.54 6.44
N ASP A 50 -2.74 5.75 5.27
CA ASP A 50 -3.16 5.11 4.03
C ASP A 50 -2.13 4.03 3.68
N ASN A 51 -2.55 2.93 3.08
CA ASN A 51 -1.67 1.81 2.69
C ASN A 51 -1.88 1.53 1.21
N ALA A 52 -1.02 2.10 0.36
CA ALA A 52 -1.16 2.14 -1.10
C ALA A 52 -0.18 1.24 -1.86
N ARG A 53 0.75 0.59 -1.15
CA ARG A 53 1.69 -0.41 -1.72
C ARG A 53 1.03 -1.78 -1.89
N THR A 54 1.24 -2.68 -0.92
CA THR A 54 0.71 -4.05 -0.90
C THR A 54 -0.11 -4.29 0.37
N PRO A 55 -1.27 -3.60 0.54
CA PRO A 55 -2.07 -3.70 1.76
C PRO A 55 -2.51 -5.15 2.04
N SER A 56 -2.58 -5.51 3.32
CA SER A 56 -2.96 -6.83 3.82
C SER A 56 -4.02 -6.72 4.92
N GLY A 57 -4.63 -7.84 5.29
CA GLY A 57 -5.59 -7.92 6.41
C GLY A 57 -6.93 -8.53 6.02
N VAL A 58 -7.19 -8.71 4.72
CA VAL A 58 -8.48 -9.17 4.22
C VAL A 58 -8.74 -10.64 4.55
N SER A 59 -7.71 -11.49 4.59
CA SER A 59 -7.90 -12.88 5.01
C SER A 59 -8.41 -12.94 6.46
N TYR A 60 -7.86 -12.11 7.36
CA TYR A 60 -8.34 -12.02 8.75
C TYR A 60 -9.79 -11.55 8.81
N MET A 61 -10.19 -10.55 8.02
CA MET A 61 -11.59 -10.10 7.98
C MET A 61 -12.54 -11.25 7.59
N LEU A 62 -12.17 -12.03 6.58
CA LEU A 62 -12.98 -13.15 6.08
C LEU A 62 -13.02 -14.31 7.08
N GLU A 63 -11.86 -14.75 7.58
CA GLU A 63 -11.73 -15.84 8.55
C GLU A 63 -12.38 -15.52 9.90
N ASN A 64 -12.26 -14.29 10.38
CA ASN A 64 -12.95 -13.84 11.59
C ASN A 64 -14.47 -13.93 11.41
N ARG A 65 -14.99 -13.58 10.22
CA ARG A 65 -16.42 -13.71 9.95
C ARG A 65 -16.87 -15.17 9.96
N GLU A 66 -16.15 -16.04 9.26
CA GLU A 66 -16.49 -17.47 9.18
C GLU A 66 -16.39 -18.15 10.55
N THR A 67 -15.39 -17.78 11.35
CA THR A 67 -15.22 -18.29 12.72
C THR A 67 -16.38 -17.84 13.61
N MET A 68 -16.76 -16.56 13.56
CA MET A 68 -17.89 -16.04 14.35
C MET A 68 -19.22 -16.68 13.95
N LEU A 69 -19.45 -16.95 12.66
CA LEU A 69 -20.65 -17.65 12.19
C LEU A 69 -20.72 -19.09 12.70
N LYS A 70 -19.58 -19.77 12.80
CA LYS A 70 -19.50 -21.14 13.35
C LYS A 70 -19.68 -21.18 14.86
N MET A 71 -19.10 -20.21 15.58
CA MET A 71 -19.12 -20.19 17.05
C MET A 71 -20.42 -19.65 17.63
N PHE A 72 -21.04 -18.65 16.98
CA PHE A 72 -22.22 -17.94 17.50
C PHE A 72 -23.30 -17.73 16.42
N PRO A 73 -23.77 -18.81 15.75
CA PRO A 73 -24.74 -18.68 14.65
C PRO A 73 -26.03 -17.94 15.07
N GLU A 74 -26.46 -18.10 16.33
CA GLU A 74 -27.64 -17.44 16.89
C GLU A 74 -27.52 -15.91 16.93
N LEU A 75 -26.31 -15.36 17.09
CA LEU A 75 -26.07 -13.91 17.07
C LEU A 75 -26.42 -13.32 15.70
N PHE A 76 -26.08 -14.04 14.62
CA PHE A 76 -26.34 -13.62 13.24
C PHE A 76 -27.80 -13.79 12.82
N ALA A 77 -28.59 -14.57 13.55
CA ALA A 77 -30.04 -14.61 13.39
C ALA A 77 -30.72 -13.38 14.03
N GLN A 78 -30.11 -12.80 15.08
CA GLN A 78 -30.65 -11.66 15.82
C GLN A 78 -30.20 -10.32 15.28
N VAL A 79 -28.97 -10.25 14.74
CA VAL A 79 -28.38 -9.02 14.20
C VAL A 79 -28.24 -9.14 12.69
N PRO A 80 -28.78 -8.19 11.89
CA PRO A 80 -28.69 -8.23 10.43
C PRO A 80 -27.30 -7.81 9.94
N VAL A 81 -26.30 -8.66 10.14
CA VAL A 81 -24.91 -8.39 9.75
C VAL A 81 -24.73 -8.58 8.24
N GLN A 82 -24.15 -7.58 7.57
CA GLN A 82 -23.84 -7.63 6.13
C GLN A 82 -22.74 -8.66 5.82
N ARG A 83 -22.89 -9.40 4.72
CA ARG A 83 -21.91 -10.42 4.28
C ARG A 83 -20.67 -9.76 3.69
N VAL A 84 -19.51 -10.36 3.96
CA VAL A 84 -18.20 -9.91 3.44
C VAL A 84 -17.53 -10.93 2.51
N SER A 85 -18.06 -12.15 2.43
CA SER A 85 -17.50 -13.25 1.63
C SER A 85 -17.43 -12.99 0.12
N GLY A 86 -18.15 -11.98 -0.38
CA GLY A 86 -18.09 -11.57 -1.78
C GLY A 86 -16.81 -10.82 -2.18
N TYR A 87 -15.95 -10.45 -1.21
CA TYR A 87 -14.75 -9.66 -1.48
C TYR A 87 -13.81 -10.26 -2.54
N PRO A 88 -13.38 -11.54 -2.47
CA PRO A 88 -12.41 -12.09 -3.43
C PRO A 88 -12.93 -12.03 -4.87
N MET A 89 -14.20 -12.36 -5.08
CA MET A 89 -14.86 -12.25 -6.39
C MET A 89 -14.99 -10.80 -6.88
N ALA A 90 -15.23 -9.85 -5.99
CA ALA A 90 -15.22 -8.43 -6.34
C ALA A 90 -13.82 -7.95 -6.73
N LEU A 91 -12.79 -8.38 -5.99
CA LEU A 91 -11.39 -8.09 -6.30
C LEU A 91 -10.99 -8.66 -7.67
N ARG A 92 -11.27 -9.94 -7.93
CA ARG A 92 -11.02 -10.56 -9.24
C ARG A 92 -11.64 -9.76 -10.37
N ARG A 93 -12.93 -9.41 -10.28
CA ARG A 93 -13.60 -8.60 -11.32
C ARG A 93 -12.97 -7.22 -11.48
N SER A 94 -12.48 -6.62 -10.40
CA SER A 94 -11.79 -5.32 -10.45
C SER A 94 -10.46 -5.43 -11.20
N LEU A 95 -9.68 -6.48 -10.91
CA LEU A 95 -8.42 -6.79 -11.59
C LEU A 95 -8.65 -7.12 -13.07
N GLU A 96 -9.64 -7.95 -13.40
CA GLU A 96 -9.97 -8.28 -14.81
C GLU A 96 -10.33 -7.02 -15.61
N ARG A 97 -10.96 -6.00 -14.98
CA ARG A 97 -11.30 -4.73 -15.62
C ARG A 97 -10.11 -3.81 -15.86
N SER A 98 -8.98 -4.03 -15.19
CA SER A 98 -7.75 -3.28 -15.43
C SER A 98 -6.82 -3.96 -16.43
N ALA A 99 -7.26 -5.04 -17.08
CA ALA A 99 -6.49 -5.72 -18.12
C ALA A 99 -6.12 -4.77 -19.28
N PRO A 100 -4.92 -4.91 -19.87
CA PRO A 100 -4.54 -4.12 -21.03
C PRO A 100 -5.46 -4.34 -22.24
N GLN A 101 -5.50 -3.37 -23.17
CA GLN A 101 -6.31 -3.49 -24.38
C GLN A 101 -5.88 -4.66 -25.29
N SER A 102 -4.63 -5.11 -25.16
CA SER A 102 -4.11 -6.25 -25.92
C SER A 102 -4.52 -7.62 -25.35
N SER A 103 -5.27 -7.64 -24.26
CA SER A 103 -5.73 -8.87 -23.61
C SER A 103 -6.80 -9.60 -24.42
N ALA A 104 -6.89 -10.92 -24.22
CA ALA A 104 -7.97 -11.72 -24.76
C ALA A 104 -9.32 -11.34 -24.12
N ASP A 105 -10.43 -11.80 -24.71
CA ASP A 105 -11.80 -11.56 -24.20
C ASP A 105 -11.97 -11.94 -22.71
N ARG A 106 -11.18 -12.92 -22.24
CA ARG A 106 -11.09 -13.31 -20.82
C ARG A 106 -9.65 -13.13 -20.35
N PRO A 107 -9.34 -12.07 -19.59
CA PRO A 107 -7.98 -11.82 -19.14
C PRO A 107 -7.53 -12.85 -18.10
N THR A 108 -6.28 -13.29 -18.22
CA THR A 108 -5.63 -14.15 -17.23
C THR A 108 -5.11 -13.29 -16.08
N VAL A 109 -5.62 -13.57 -14.87
CA VAL A 109 -5.17 -12.93 -13.63
C VAL A 109 -4.34 -13.92 -12.83
N ALA A 110 -3.25 -13.47 -12.21
CA ALA A 110 -2.45 -14.26 -11.28
C ALA A 110 -1.99 -13.43 -10.07
N VAL A 111 -1.66 -14.10 -8.96
CA VAL A 111 -1.10 -13.47 -7.75
C VAL A 111 0.40 -13.79 -7.68
N LEU A 112 1.25 -12.76 -7.79
CA LEU A 112 2.69 -12.91 -7.58
C LEU A 112 3.01 -12.84 -6.08
N THR A 113 3.63 -13.90 -5.55
CA THR A 113 4.05 -14.00 -4.15
C THR A 113 5.57 -14.11 -4.01
N PRO A 114 6.17 -13.56 -2.94
CA PRO A 114 7.58 -13.78 -2.61
C PRO A 114 7.86 -15.17 -2.01
N GLY A 115 6.83 -16.02 -1.86
CA GLY A 115 6.94 -17.40 -1.38
C GLY A 115 6.72 -17.58 0.12
N ILE A 116 6.87 -18.82 0.58
CA ILE A 116 6.46 -19.31 1.91
C ILE A 116 7.12 -18.63 3.10
N HIS A 117 8.26 -17.95 2.89
CA HIS A 117 9.02 -17.29 3.95
C HIS A 117 8.52 -15.87 4.25
N ASN A 118 7.52 -15.38 3.52
CA ASN A 118 6.87 -14.11 3.81
C ASN A 118 5.72 -14.30 4.83
N SER A 119 5.63 -13.41 5.82
CA SER A 119 4.63 -13.49 6.89
C SER A 119 3.18 -13.44 6.39
N ALA A 120 2.93 -12.80 5.25
CA ALA A 120 1.60 -12.70 4.64
C ALA A 120 1.33 -13.80 3.59
N TYR A 121 2.23 -14.78 3.40
CA TYR A 121 2.06 -15.83 2.39
C TYR A 121 0.71 -16.56 2.48
N PHE A 122 0.23 -16.82 3.70
CA PHE A 122 -1.10 -17.40 3.92
C PHE A 122 -2.20 -16.58 3.24
N GLU A 123 -2.18 -15.25 3.38
CA GLU A 123 -3.17 -14.39 2.74
C GLU A 123 -3.04 -14.40 1.21
N HIS A 124 -1.81 -14.49 0.67
CA HIS A 124 -1.58 -14.53 -0.77
C HIS A 124 -2.22 -15.80 -1.37
N ALA A 125 -1.92 -16.95 -0.76
CA ALA A 125 -2.47 -18.24 -1.17
C ALA A 125 -3.98 -18.29 -0.99
N PHE A 126 -4.49 -17.82 0.15
CA PHE A 126 -5.91 -17.75 0.43
C PHE A 126 -6.67 -16.89 -0.60
N LEU A 127 -6.17 -15.69 -0.92
CA LEU A 127 -6.81 -14.83 -1.90
C LEU A 127 -6.74 -15.41 -3.32
N ALA A 128 -5.61 -16.03 -3.71
CA ALA A 128 -5.49 -16.69 -5.01
C ALA A 128 -6.53 -17.82 -5.16
N ASP A 129 -6.64 -18.69 -4.15
CA ASP A 129 -7.61 -19.78 -4.10
C ASP A 129 -9.06 -19.26 -4.14
N GLN A 130 -9.40 -18.29 -3.27
CA GLN A 130 -10.77 -17.73 -3.22
C GLN A 130 -11.13 -16.93 -4.47
N MET A 131 -10.15 -16.39 -5.19
CA MET A 131 -10.36 -15.78 -6.50
C MET A 131 -10.45 -16.83 -7.62
N GLY A 132 -9.94 -18.04 -7.42
CA GLY A 132 -9.79 -19.05 -8.46
C GLY A 132 -8.82 -18.58 -9.54
N VAL A 133 -7.65 -18.09 -9.10
CA VAL A 133 -6.53 -17.64 -9.96
C VAL A 133 -5.24 -18.29 -9.48
N GLU A 134 -4.23 -18.31 -10.35
CA GLU A 134 -2.95 -18.95 -10.03
C GLU A 134 -2.15 -18.13 -9.01
N LEU A 135 -1.53 -18.84 -8.07
CA LEU A 135 -0.50 -18.31 -7.18
C LEU A 135 0.86 -18.64 -7.78
N VAL A 136 1.64 -17.63 -8.12
CA VAL A 136 2.90 -17.78 -8.85
C VAL A 136 4.05 -17.10 -8.11
N GLU A 137 5.25 -17.68 -8.21
CA GLU A 137 6.50 -17.04 -7.80
C GLU A 137 7.27 -16.53 -9.03
N GLY A 138 8.27 -15.67 -8.82
CA GLY A 138 9.05 -15.08 -9.92
C GLY A 138 9.67 -16.12 -10.87
N HIS A 139 10.06 -17.29 -10.36
CA HIS A 139 10.67 -18.37 -11.15
C HIS A 139 9.67 -19.15 -12.03
N ASP A 140 8.37 -19.03 -11.77
CA ASP A 140 7.30 -19.60 -12.60
C ASP A 140 7.04 -18.75 -13.85
N LEU A 141 7.49 -17.49 -13.83
CA LEU A 141 7.18 -16.49 -14.84
C LEU A 141 8.40 -16.13 -15.68
N ARG A 142 8.18 -15.89 -16.98
CA ARG A 142 9.20 -15.35 -17.90
C ARG A 142 8.55 -14.45 -18.94
N VAL A 143 9.36 -13.58 -19.56
CA VAL A 143 8.94 -12.86 -20.77
C VAL A 143 9.10 -13.80 -21.97
N VAL A 144 7.99 -14.07 -22.67
CA VAL A 144 7.89 -14.90 -23.87
C VAL A 144 7.12 -14.11 -24.91
N ASP A 145 7.67 -13.94 -26.11
CA ASP A 145 7.05 -13.20 -27.22
C ASP A 145 6.51 -11.81 -26.84
N GLY A 146 7.28 -11.09 -26.00
CA GLY A 146 6.92 -9.74 -25.54
C GLY A 146 5.83 -9.68 -24.46
N ARG A 147 5.43 -10.84 -23.90
CA ARG A 147 4.40 -10.97 -22.88
C ARG A 147 4.96 -11.67 -21.65
N VAL A 148 4.47 -11.32 -20.46
CA VAL A 148 4.77 -12.13 -19.26
C VAL A 148 3.91 -13.38 -19.32
N ALA A 149 4.53 -14.53 -19.18
CA ALA A 149 3.86 -15.82 -19.27
C ALA A 149 4.28 -16.74 -18.12
N MET A 150 3.30 -17.50 -17.62
CA MET A 150 3.47 -18.53 -16.60
C MET A 150 3.83 -19.87 -17.24
N ARG A 151 4.76 -20.60 -16.62
CA ARG A 151 5.12 -21.95 -17.05
C ARG A 151 4.02 -22.95 -16.66
N THR A 152 3.45 -23.63 -17.64
CA THR A 152 2.55 -24.78 -17.45
C THR A 152 3.17 -26.06 -18.02
N THR A 153 2.49 -27.20 -17.84
CA THR A 153 2.91 -28.47 -18.43
C THR A 153 2.74 -28.52 -19.95
N GLN A 154 1.89 -27.66 -20.51
CA GLN A 154 1.59 -27.59 -21.95
C GLN A 154 2.36 -26.49 -22.68
N GLY A 155 3.01 -25.59 -21.95
CA GLY A 155 3.75 -24.48 -22.53
C GLY A 155 3.76 -23.26 -21.63
N TYR A 156 4.01 -22.09 -22.20
CA TYR A 156 3.92 -20.83 -21.49
C TYR A 156 2.56 -20.17 -21.79
N GLU A 157 1.83 -19.80 -20.74
CA GLU A 157 0.53 -19.16 -20.85
C GLU A 157 0.62 -17.68 -20.45
N PRO A 158 0.22 -16.73 -21.33
CA PRO A 158 0.29 -15.30 -21.02
C PRO A 158 -0.57 -14.90 -19.81
N ILE A 159 -0.02 -14.00 -18.99
CA ILE A 159 -0.74 -13.30 -17.92
C ILE A 159 -1.04 -11.88 -18.38
N ASP A 160 -2.27 -11.43 -18.14
CA ASP A 160 -2.74 -10.08 -18.46
C ASP A 160 -2.64 -9.14 -17.26
N VAL A 161 -2.96 -9.65 -16.07
CA VAL A 161 -3.00 -8.87 -14.82
C VAL A 161 -2.28 -9.63 -13.72
N LEU A 162 -1.26 -9.02 -13.16
CA LEU A 162 -0.49 -9.57 -12.05
C LEU A 162 -0.80 -8.79 -10.77
N TYR A 163 -1.55 -9.41 -9.86
CA TYR A 163 -1.72 -8.89 -8.51
C TYR A 163 -0.45 -9.18 -7.72
N ARG A 164 0.44 -8.19 -7.60
CA ARG A 164 1.72 -8.34 -6.93
C ARG A 164 1.58 -8.22 -5.41
N ARG A 165 2.23 -9.14 -4.71
CA ARG A 165 2.47 -9.10 -3.26
C ARG A 165 3.96 -9.00 -2.94
N VAL A 166 4.70 -8.37 -3.86
CA VAL A 166 6.15 -8.15 -3.84
C VAL A 166 6.39 -6.65 -3.98
N ASP A 167 7.30 -6.09 -3.19
CA ASP A 167 7.69 -4.68 -3.25
C ASP A 167 8.37 -4.31 -4.58
N ASP A 168 8.30 -3.03 -4.96
CA ASP A 168 8.76 -2.51 -6.25
C ASP A 168 10.22 -2.88 -6.54
N ASP A 169 11.08 -2.69 -5.53
CA ASP A 169 12.51 -2.97 -5.59
C ASP A 169 12.84 -4.40 -6.02
N PHE A 170 11.96 -5.35 -5.71
CA PHE A 170 12.18 -6.77 -5.96
C PHE A 170 11.46 -7.26 -7.21
N LEU A 171 10.68 -6.42 -7.89
CA LEU A 171 9.77 -6.80 -8.97
C LEU A 171 10.48 -7.18 -10.28
N ASP A 172 11.58 -6.50 -10.62
CA ASP A 172 12.32 -6.72 -11.87
C ASP A 172 13.82 -6.52 -11.65
N PRO A 173 14.66 -7.56 -11.69
CA PRO A 173 16.10 -7.41 -11.48
C PRO A 173 16.83 -6.65 -12.60
N LEU A 174 16.24 -6.49 -13.78
CA LEU A 174 16.84 -5.68 -14.86
C LEU A 174 16.64 -4.19 -14.64
N ASN A 175 15.56 -3.82 -13.94
CA ASN A 175 15.17 -2.44 -13.75
C ASN A 175 15.36 -1.97 -12.30
N PHE A 176 15.30 -2.83 -11.29
CA PHE A 176 15.37 -2.49 -9.87
C PHE A 176 16.57 -3.17 -9.20
N ARG A 177 16.37 -3.96 -8.12
CA ARG A 177 17.47 -4.64 -7.43
C ARG A 177 17.99 -5.81 -8.24
N PRO A 178 19.25 -5.79 -8.72
CA PRO A 178 19.78 -6.81 -9.62
C PRO A 178 19.99 -8.17 -8.95
N ASP A 179 20.06 -8.21 -7.61
CA ASP A 179 20.15 -9.42 -6.81
C ASP A 179 18.78 -9.99 -6.39
N SER A 180 17.67 -9.35 -6.81
CA SER A 180 16.34 -9.86 -6.53
C SER A 180 16.08 -11.19 -7.23
N MET A 181 15.59 -12.16 -6.46
CA MET A 181 15.13 -13.48 -6.93
C MET A 181 13.61 -13.62 -6.88
N LEU A 182 12.88 -12.56 -6.48
CA LEU A 182 11.43 -12.62 -6.23
C LEU A 182 10.60 -12.18 -7.44
N GLY A 183 11.18 -11.34 -8.29
CA GLY A 183 10.54 -10.72 -9.43
C GLY A 183 10.72 -11.48 -10.73
N VAL A 184 10.41 -10.80 -11.84
CA VAL A 184 10.50 -11.35 -13.20
C VAL A 184 11.36 -10.42 -14.05
N ALA A 185 12.46 -10.93 -14.61
CA ALA A 185 13.35 -10.13 -15.44
C ALA A 185 12.61 -9.54 -16.66
N GLY A 186 12.60 -8.22 -16.80
CA GLY A 186 12.00 -7.48 -17.90
C GLY A 186 10.50 -7.21 -17.79
N ILE A 187 9.85 -7.58 -16.67
CA ILE A 187 8.41 -7.31 -16.47
C ILE A 187 8.09 -5.82 -16.49
N PHE A 188 9.00 -4.97 -16.01
CA PHE A 188 8.75 -3.54 -15.97
C PHE A 188 8.72 -2.94 -17.38
N ASP A 189 9.54 -3.44 -18.30
CA ASP A 189 9.52 -3.03 -19.70
C ASP A 189 8.23 -3.47 -20.41
N VAL A 190 7.76 -4.69 -20.14
CA VAL A 190 6.46 -5.19 -20.64
C VAL A 190 5.31 -4.33 -20.11
N TYR A 191 5.35 -3.97 -18.82
CA TYR A 191 4.37 -3.09 -18.19
C TYR A 191 4.34 -1.71 -18.85
N ARG A 192 5.51 -1.10 -19.05
CA ARG A 192 5.63 0.20 -19.74
C ARG A 192 5.18 0.17 -21.19
N ALA A 193 5.32 -0.96 -21.87
CA ALA A 193 4.81 -1.17 -23.21
C ALA A 193 3.29 -1.43 -23.24
N GLY A 194 2.60 -1.44 -22.10
CA GLY A 194 1.17 -1.75 -22.00
C GLY A 194 0.86 -3.24 -22.21
N GLY A 195 1.85 -4.12 -22.08
CA GLY A 195 1.72 -5.55 -22.31
C GLY A 195 1.22 -6.35 -21.10
N ILE A 196 1.15 -5.75 -19.92
CA ILE A 196 0.62 -6.35 -18.69
C ILE A 196 0.11 -5.24 -17.76
N THR A 197 -0.83 -5.55 -16.87
CA THR A 197 -1.18 -4.70 -15.72
C THR A 197 -0.55 -5.25 -14.45
N ILE A 198 0.12 -4.38 -13.69
CA ILE A 198 0.65 -4.71 -12.37
C ILE A 198 -0.20 -3.99 -11.32
N ALA A 199 -0.81 -4.77 -10.43
CA ALA A 199 -1.71 -4.27 -9.39
C ALA A 199 -1.12 -4.54 -7.99
N ASN A 200 -0.92 -3.56 -7.12
CA ASN A 200 -0.91 -2.12 -7.40
C ASN A 200 0.26 -1.74 -8.33
N ALA A 201 0.16 -0.59 -9.00
CA ALA A 201 1.22 -0.11 -9.87
C ALA A 201 2.54 0.12 -9.08
N PRO A 202 3.71 -0.01 -9.71
CA PRO A 202 4.96 0.50 -9.15
C PRO A 202 4.87 2.02 -8.91
N GLY A 203 5.53 2.52 -7.86
CA GLY A 203 5.61 3.93 -7.49
C GLY A 203 4.47 4.44 -6.61
N THR A 204 3.53 3.60 -6.18
CA THR A 204 2.42 4.03 -5.32
C THR A 204 2.85 4.38 -3.90
N GLY A 205 4.05 4.00 -3.47
CA GLY A 205 4.55 4.32 -2.14
C GLY A 205 4.70 5.83 -1.87
N ILE A 206 4.72 6.66 -2.91
CA ILE A 206 4.71 8.12 -2.72
C ILE A 206 3.38 8.62 -2.16
N SER A 207 2.26 7.93 -2.43
CA SER A 207 0.93 8.37 -1.96
C SER A 207 0.64 7.98 -0.51
N ASP A 208 1.34 6.98 0.03
CA ASP A 208 1.23 6.58 1.44
C ASP A 208 2.42 7.03 2.31
N ASP A 209 3.33 7.84 1.78
CA ASP A 209 4.41 8.42 2.55
C ASP A 209 3.86 9.35 3.65
N LYS A 210 4.40 9.26 4.87
CA LYS A 210 3.85 10.00 6.02
C LYS A 210 3.98 11.52 5.90
N ALA A 211 5.01 12.03 5.20
CA ALA A 211 5.12 13.47 4.96
C ALA A 211 4.06 13.90 3.94
N ILE A 212 3.87 13.13 2.86
CA ILE A 212 2.82 13.39 1.88
C ILE A 212 1.42 13.30 2.51
N TYR A 213 1.20 12.30 3.37
CA TYR A 213 -0.05 12.08 4.10
C TYR A 213 -0.49 13.32 4.90
N SER A 214 0.46 14.07 5.47
CA SER A 214 0.15 15.30 6.19
C SER A 214 -0.50 16.39 5.31
N TYR A 215 -0.38 16.29 3.98
CA TYR A 215 -0.99 17.17 2.98
C TYR A 215 -2.24 16.56 2.30
N MET A 216 -2.70 15.38 2.74
CA MET A 216 -3.83 14.70 2.11
C MET A 216 -5.11 15.56 2.06
N PRO A 217 -5.47 16.35 3.09
CA PRO A 217 -6.61 17.27 3.00
C PRO A 217 -6.49 18.25 1.83
N GLU A 218 -5.32 18.87 1.64
CA GLU A 218 -5.05 19.81 0.56
C GLU A 218 -5.02 19.11 -0.81
N ILE A 219 -4.55 17.86 -0.86
CA ILE A 219 -4.56 17.03 -2.08
C ILE A 219 -6.01 16.73 -2.49
N VAL A 220 -6.84 16.29 -1.55
CA VAL A 220 -8.27 15.99 -1.80
C VAL A 220 -8.98 17.24 -2.29
N GLU A 221 -8.80 18.38 -1.61
CA GLU A 221 -9.43 19.64 -2.01
C GLU A 221 -8.95 20.09 -3.39
N PHE A 222 -7.66 19.94 -3.71
CA PHE A 222 -7.13 20.31 -5.01
C PHE A 222 -7.73 19.50 -6.16
N TYR A 223 -7.87 18.18 -6.02
CA TYR A 223 -8.37 17.31 -7.08
C TYR A 223 -9.90 17.25 -7.16
N THR A 224 -10.60 17.43 -6.04
CA THR A 224 -12.07 17.27 -5.99
C THR A 224 -12.82 18.60 -5.88
N GLY A 225 -12.14 19.68 -5.49
CA GLY A 225 -12.76 20.96 -5.15
C GLY A 225 -13.59 20.93 -3.85
N GLN A 226 -13.49 19.84 -3.08
CA GLN A 226 -14.27 19.63 -1.86
C GLN A 226 -13.37 19.34 -0.66
N ALA A 227 -13.79 19.80 0.52
CA ALA A 227 -13.13 19.42 1.76
C ALA A 227 -13.27 17.91 2.00
N PRO A 228 -12.25 17.25 2.59
CA PRO A 228 -12.29 15.81 2.86
C PRO A 228 -13.41 15.48 3.86
N LEU A 229 -14.16 14.41 3.58
CA LEU A 229 -15.23 13.93 4.46
C LEU A 229 -14.68 13.30 5.75
N LEU A 230 -13.60 12.54 5.62
CA LEU A 230 -12.85 11.97 6.73
C LEU A 230 -11.67 12.87 7.04
N LYS A 231 -11.49 13.21 8.32
CA LYS A 231 -10.39 14.08 8.75
C LYS A 231 -9.12 13.24 8.93
N ASN A 232 -7.97 13.82 8.66
CA ASN A 232 -6.70 13.27 9.14
C ASN A 232 -6.53 13.61 10.61
N VAL A 233 -5.81 12.77 11.34
CA VAL A 233 -5.32 13.15 12.67
C VAL A 233 -4.49 14.44 12.55
N PRO A 234 -4.71 15.45 13.44
CA PRO A 234 -3.88 16.64 13.47
C PRO A 234 -2.40 16.28 13.48
N THR A 235 -1.66 16.74 12.48
CA THR A 235 -0.28 16.32 12.26
C THR A 235 0.61 17.54 12.15
N TRP A 236 1.56 17.67 13.08
CA TRP A 236 2.60 18.70 13.04
C TRP A 236 3.75 18.25 12.15
N ARG A 237 4.05 19.06 11.13
CA ARG A 237 5.15 18.83 10.20
C ARG A 237 6.42 19.42 10.79
N CYS A 238 7.34 18.59 11.29
CA CYS A 238 8.52 19.11 11.99
C CYS A 238 9.50 19.85 11.04
N ALA A 239 9.32 19.75 9.72
CA ALA A 239 10.01 20.61 8.75
C ALA A 239 9.66 22.11 8.91
N GLU A 240 8.49 22.43 9.46
CA GLU A 240 8.03 23.80 9.68
C GLU A 240 8.53 24.30 11.05
N PRO A 241 9.22 25.47 11.13
CA PRO A 241 9.84 25.92 12.38
C PRO A 241 8.89 26.07 13.57
N ASP A 242 7.68 26.59 13.34
CA ASP A 242 6.67 26.80 14.39
C ASP A 242 6.12 25.46 14.90
N ALA A 243 5.87 24.52 13.99
CA ALA A 243 5.46 23.17 14.33
C ALA A 243 6.56 22.42 15.09
N LEU A 244 7.82 22.55 14.67
CA LEU A 244 8.97 21.98 15.38
C LEU A 244 9.10 22.54 16.79
N ALA A 245 8.96 23.85 16.97
CA ALA A 245 9.02 24.49 18.28
C ALA A 245 7.95 23.92 19.22
N TYR A 246 6.70 23.82 18.74
CA TYR A 246 5.61 23.20 19.50
C TYR A 246 5.89 21.74 19.86
N VAL A 247 6.33 20.93 18.88
CA VAL A 247 6.63 19.51 19.11
C VAL A 247 7.75 19.34 20.12
N LEU A 248 8.81 20.16 20.02
CA LEU A 248 9.90 20.15 20.99
C LEU A 248 9.41 20.54 22.38
N GLU A 249 8.50 21.50 22.52
CA GLU A 249 7.96 21.90 23.82
C GLU A 249 7.11 20.78 24.46
N HIS A 250 6.28 20.11 23.65
CA HIS A 250 5.29 19.11 24.08
C HIS A 250 5.69 17.65 23.80
N LEU A 251 6.99 17.37 23.71
CA LEU A 251 7.49 16.05 23.27
C LEU A 251 7.06 14.88 24.17
N GLU A 252 6.65 15.17 25.42
CA GLU A 252 6.14 14.20 26.39
C GLU A 252 4.63 13.91 26.24
N GLU A 253 3.92 14.72 25.48
CA GLU A 253 2.47 14.60 25.23
C GLU A 253 2.17 13.99 23.86
N LEU A 254 3.14 14.00 22.95
CA LEU A 254 2.94 13.68 21.53
C LEU A 254 3.53 12.32 21.13
N VAL A 255 3.02 11.78 20.03
CA VAL A 255 3.61 10.66 19.30
C VAL A 255 4.38 11.21 18.10
N VAL A 256 5.71 11.02 18.08
CA VAL A 256 6.59 11.50 16.99
C VAL A 256 7.05 10.31 16.15
N LYS A 257 6.90 10.38 14.82
CA LYS A 257 7.18 9.29 13.88
C LYS A 257 8.14 9.75 12.79
N GLU A 258 9.03 8.85 12.37
CA GLU A 258 9.83 9.07 11.15
C GLU A 258 8.97 8.99 9.89
N VAL A 259 9.24 9.89 8.95
CA VAL A 259 8.58 9.98 7.65
C VAL A 259 8.85 8.70 6.84
N HIS A 260 10.13 8.36 6.68
CA HIS A 260 10.58 7.17 5.94
C HIS A 260 10.82 6.00 6.91
N GLY A 261 9.82 5.11 7.06
CA GLY A 261 9.97 3.90 7.86
C GLY A 261 8.66 3.11 7.99
N SER A 262 8.74 1.79 8.02
CA SER A 262 7.62 0.87 8.25
C SER A 262 7.74 0.21 9.62
N GLY A 263 6.61 0.01 10.31
CA GLY A 263 6.54 -0.93 11.45
C GLY A 263 7.08 -0.43 12.80
N GLY A 264 6.69 0.76 13.26
CA GLY A 264 6.92 1.23 14.64
C GLY A 264 8.37 1.58 15.03
N TYR A 265 9.35 1.23 14.19
CA TYR A 265 10.73 1.68 14.33
C TYR A 265 10.83 3.19 14.01
N GLY A 266 11.67 3.91 14.76
CA GLY A 266 11.82 5.36 14.58
C GLY A 266 10.69 6.21 15.19
N MET A 267 9.90 5.65 16.11
CA MET A 267 8.79 6.33 16.79
C MET A 267 9.12 6.63 18.26
N LEU A 268 8.64 7.77 18.75
CA LEU A 268 8.55 8.13 20.17
C LEU A 268 7.07 8.18 20.56
N VAL A 269 6.70 7.49 21.63
CA VAL A 269 5.39 7.67 22.29
C VAL A 269 5.64 8.46 23.57
N GLY A 270 5.51 9.79 23.50
CA GLY A 270 5.85 10.71 24.59
C GLY A 270 5.29 10.28 25.95
N PRO A 271 3.97 10.02 26.06
CA PRO A 271 3.34 9.66 27.34
C PRO A 271 3.83 8.35 27.96
N ALA A 272 4.43 7.47 27.15
CA ALA A 272 4.94 6.17 27.58
C ALA A 272 6.49 6.13 27.66
N ALA A 273 7.16 7.24 27.32
CA ALA A 273 8.61 7.30 27.25
C ALA A 273 9.23 7.86 28.53
N SER A 274 10.42 7.37 28.89
CA SER A 274 11.21 7.93 29.97
C SER A 274 11.83 9.27 29.58
N LYS A 275 12.17 10.09 30.59
CA LYS A 275 12.89 11.37 30.38
C LYS A 275 14.19 11.19 29.58
N ARG A 276 14.87 10.05 29.74
CA ARG A 276 16.11 9.73 29.01
C ARG A 276 15.84 9.50 27.53
N GLU A 277 14.77 8.78 27.20
CA GLU A 277 14.36 8.51 25.81
C GLU A 277 13.89 9.79 25.13
N ILE A 278 13.06 10.59 25.80
CA ILE A 278 12.62 11.91 25.32
C ILE A 278 13.83 12.82 25.02
N ALA A 279 14.80 12.90 25.92
CA ALA A 279 16.00 13.71 25.70
C ALA A 279 16.87 13.19 24.55
N ALA A 280 16.94 11.88 24.35
CA ALA A 280 17.64 11.29 23.21
C ALA A 280 16.93 11.58 21.89
N PHE A 281 15.61 11.42 21.87
CA PHE A 281 14.79 11.66 20.69
C PHE A 281 14.78 13.14 20.30
N ARG A 282 14.73 14.05 21.27
CA ARG A 282 14.88 15.50 21.04
C ARG A 282 16.12 15.85 20.22
N ARG A 283 17.28 15.24 20.54
CA ARG A 283 18.52 15.45 19.77
C ARG A 283 18.42 14.92 18.35
N LYS A 284 17.79 13.75 18.18
CA LYS A 284 17.56 13.13 16.87
C LYS A 284 16.65 14.01 15.99
N LEU A 285 15.52 14.45 16.55
CA LEU A 285 14.55 15.34 15.92
C LEU A 285 15.19 16.67 15.51
N THR A 286 15.94 17.31 16.42
CA THR A 286 16.59 18.60 16.13
C THR A 286 17.65 18.48 15.02
N ALA A 287 18.32 17.33 14.92
CA ALA A 287 19.35 17.12 13.90
C ALA A 287 18.79 16.97 12.48
N LYS A 288 17.59 16.40 12.33
CA LYS A 288 16.93 16.16 11.02
C LYS A 288 15.42 16.37 11.12
N PRO A 289 14.94 17.59 11.37
CA PRO A 289 13.54 17.83 11.68
C PRO A 289 12.59 17.49 10.52
N ALA A 290 13.04 17.64 9.28
CA ALA A 290 12.27 17.29 8.08
C ALA A 290 11.92 15.79 7.99
N ASN A 291 12.61 14.92 8.72
CA ASN A 291 12.36 13.48 8.71
C ASN A 291 11.27 13.05 9.69
N TYR A 292 10.57 13.97 10.35
CA TYR A 292 9.61 13.65 11.40
C TYR A 292 8.28 14.39 11.25
N ILE A 293 7.23 13.70 11.70
CA ILE A 293 5.91 14.27 11.98
C ILE A 293 5.51 13.96 13.41
N ALA A 294 4.63 14.75 14.00
CA ALA A 294 4.06 14.47 15.32
C ALA A 294 2.54 14.50 15.28
N GLN A 295 1.92 13.69 16.13
CA GLN A 295 0.48 13.56 16.32
C GLN A 295 0.17 13.56 17.82
N PRO A 296 -1.05 13.99 18.23
CA PRO A 296 -1.48 13.97 19.62
C PRO A 296 -1.69 12.54 20.14
#